data_AF-T2IYH7-F1
#
_entry.id   AF-T2IYH7-F1
#
_cell.length_a   1.000
_cell.length_b   1.000
_cell.length_c   1.000
_cell.angle_alpha   90.00
_cell.angle_beta   90.00
_cell.angle_gamma   90.00
#
_symmetry.space_group_name_H-M   'P 1'
#
loop_
_entity.id
_entity.type
_entity.pdbx_description
1 polymer ?
#
loop_
_entity_poly.entity_id
_entity_poly.type
_entity_poly.pdbx_seq_one_letter_code
_entity_poly.pdbx_strand_id
1 'polypeptide(L)'
;MGNSANALTISGDIQQITAPPSIVLGQVESNNTIFLFKEQEGLLLTSNLTVDVVSPGTYGPNASSNGIPQGTLSSGMLIDSWFLHSDPVGRPNMGIDFNGTVTFDKEIVGIILNSNRLVNTHGLLGASNTSYDDYRFNIFSADQFILSNDLRTLTINPITGTGADNLRVLTKSTVPEPLTILGAGGAVAFGATFKRKLSKAKS
;
A
#
# COMPACT_ATOMS: atom_id res chain seq x y z
N MET A 1 -23.54 -8.57 -7.10
CA MET A 1 -22.31 -8.12 -7.78
C MET A 1 -21.64 -7.16 -6.82
N GLY A 2 -20.70 -7.67 -6.02
CA GLY A 2 -20.08 -6.90 -4.95
C GLY A 2 -18.92 -6.08 -5.51
N ASN A 3 -19.05 -4.75 -5.44
CA ASN A 3 -17.92 -3.84 -5.44
C ASN A 3 -17.91 -3.20 -4.05
N SER A 4 -17.15 -3.78 -3.12
CA SER A 4 -16.66 -2.98 -1.99
C SER A 4 -15.56 -2.11 -2.56
N ALA A 5 -15.94 -1.01 -3.22
CA ALA A 5 -14.98 0.01 -3.60
C ALA A 5 -14.34 0.53 -2.30
N ASN A 6 -13.04 0.34 -2.13
CA ASN A 6 -12.28 1.07 -1.12
C ASN A 6 -12.54 2.56 -1.37
N ALA A 7 -13.29 3.20 -0.49
CA ALA A 7 -13.72 4.57 -0.71
C ALA A 7 -12.52 5.50 -0.47
N LEU A 8 -12.07 6.18 -1.53
CA LEU A 8 -11.07 7.23 -1.44
C LEU A 8 -11.75 8.59 -1.48
N THR A 9 -11.32 9.50 -0.62
CA THR A 9 -11.61 10.93 -0.77
C THR A 9 -10.35 11.62 -1.26
N ILE A 10 -10.42 12.28 -2.41
CA ILE A 10 -9.27 12.89 -3.09
C ILE A 10 -9.54 14.38 -3.31
N SER A 11 -8.53 15.22 -3.09
CA SER A 11 -8.57 16.66 -3.39
C SER A 11 -7.21 17.19 -3.82
N GLY A 12 -7.20 18.40 -4.40
CA GLY A 12 -5.99 19.01 -4.97
C GLY A 12 -5.61 18.38 -6.31
N ASP A 13 -4.32 18.27 -6.55
CA ASP A 13 -3.75 17.81 -7.82
C ASP A 13 -3.73 16.27 -7.94
N ILE A 14 -4.18 15.52 -6.93
CA ILE A 14 -4.23 14.05 -7.02
C ILE A 14 -5.40 13.63 -7.92
N GLN A 15 -5.12 12.74 -8.86
CA GLN A 15 -6.13 12.03 -9.63
C GLN A 15 -5.89 10.53 -9.56
N GLN A 16 -6.93 9.76 -9.23
CA GLN A 16 -6.87 8.31 -9.31
C GLN A 16 -6.97 7.84 -10.76
N ILE A 17 -6.08 6.94 -11.17
CA ILE A 17 -6.09 6.25 -12.46
C ILE A 17 -6.01 4.73 -12.26
N THR A 18 -6.25 3.97 -13.33
CA THR A 18 -5.86 2.56 -13.38
C THR A 18 -4.34 2.45 -13.47
N ALA A 19 -3.76 1.41 -12.88
CA ALA A 19 -2.32 1.17 -12.98
C ALA A 19 -1.86 1.21 -14.45
N PRO A 20 -0.94 2.14 -14.81
CA PRO A 20 -0.50 2.30 -16.20
C PRO A 20 0.47 1.17 -16.59
N PRO A 21 0.71 0.93 -17.89
CA PRO A 21 1.73 -0.03 -18.34
C PRO A 21 3.17 0.32 -17.89
N SER A 22 3.42 1.60 -17.62
CA SER A 22 4.73 2.11 -17.19
C SER A 22 4.55 3.42 -16.43
N ILE A 23 5.34 3.64 -15.39
CA ILE A 23 5.57 4.96 -14.78
C ILE A 23 6.99 5.47 -15.02
N VAL A 24 7.76 4.78 -15.88
CA VAL A 24 9.12 5.23 -16.25
C VAL A 24 9.06 6.67 -16.77
N LEU A 25 9.97 7.51 -16.29
CA LEU A 25 10.08 8.93 -16.67
C LEU A 25 9.72 9.22 -18.14
N GLY A 26 8.77 10.12 -18.33
CA GLY A 26 8.24 10.54 -19.62
C GLY A 26 7.15 9.63 -20.20
N GLN A 27 6.60 8.68 -19.42
CA GLN A 27 5.52 7.80 -19.89
C GLN A 27 4.14 8.22 -19.37
N VAL A 28 4.06 8.82 -18.18
CA VAL A 28 2.81 9.28 -17.56
C VAL A 28 3.03 10.68 -17.00
N GLU A 29 3.01 11.68 -17.88
CA GLU A 29 3.33 13.05 -17.54
C GLU A 29 2.10 13.93 -17.31
N SER A 30 2.20 14.88 -16.37
CA SER A 30 1.25 15.99 -16.22
C SER A 30 1.89 17.17 -15.50
N ASN A 31 1.54 18.38 -15.95
CA ASN A 31 1.94 19.64 -15.28
C ASN A 31 1.00 20.05 -14.13
N ASN A 32 -0.06 19.29 -13.88
CA ASN A 32 -1.07 19.63 -12.88
C ASN A 32 -1.71 18.40 -12.23
N THR A 33 -1.10 17.22 -12.35
CA THR A 33 -1.65 15.98 -11.81
C THR A 33 -0.58 15.17 -11.11
N ILE A 34 -0.89 14.74 -9.89
CA ILE A 34 -0.22 13.64 -9.21
C ILE A 34 -1.08 12.39 -9.44
N PHE A 35 -0.54 11.39 -10.11
CA PHE A 35 -1.26 10.16 -10.41
C PHE A 35 -1.23 9.23 -9.21
N LEU A 36 -2.42 8.80 -8.76
CA LEU A 36 -2.60 7.77 -7.75
C LEU A 36 -3.16 6.51 -8.42
N PHE A 37 -2.57 5.35 -8.17
CA PHE A 37 -3.16 4.08 -8.62
C PHE A 37 -2.96 2.96 -7.61
N LYS A 38 -3.86 1.99 -7.66
CA LYS A 38 -3.77 0.76 -6.86
C LYS A 38 -2.83 -0.21 -7.55
N GLU A 39 -1.85 -0.72 -6.82
CA GLU A 39 -0.88 -1.70 -7.31
C GLU A 39 -1.31 -3.13 -6.98
N GLN A 40 -1.74 -3.35 -5.74
CA GLN A 40 -2.13 -4.65 -5.19
C GLN A 40 -3.32 -4.48 -4.25
N GLU A 41 -4.15 -5.53 -4.17
CA GLU A 41 -5.29 -5.60 -3.26
C GLU A 41 -5.29 -6.93 -2.51
N GLY A 42 -5.46 -6.87 -1.19
CA GLY A 42 -5.53 -8.07 -0.35
C GLY A 42 -4.25 -8.90 -0.33
N LEU A 43 -3.09 -8.28 -0.51
CA LEU A 43 -1.80 -8.97 -0.51
C LEU A 43 -1.45 -9.45 0.90
N LEU A 44 -1.23 -10.77 1.05
CA LEU A 44 -0.72 -11.36 2.28
C LEU A 44 0.80 -11.27 2.33
N LEU A 45 1.35 -10.56 3.31
CA LEU A 45 2.78 -10.54 3.55
C LEU A 45 3.24 -11.90 4.10
N THR A 46 4.08 -12.62 3.36
CA THR A 46 4.64 -13.91 3.80
C THR A 46 5.90 -13.76 4.65
N SER A 47 6.50 -12.57 4.65
CA SER A 47 7.67 -12.20 5.46
C SER A 47 7.50 -10.79 6.01
N ASN A 48 8.29 -10.44 7.03
CA ASN A 48 8.33 -9.07 7.51
C ASN A 48 8.78 -8.13 6.38
N LEU A 49 8.13 -6.96 6.29
CA LEU A 49 8.41 -5.94 5.29
C LEU A 49 8.85 -4.65 5.98
N THR A 50 10.06 -4.19 5.68
CA THR A 50 10.55 -2.90 6.19
C THR A 50 9.98 -1.75 5.35
N VAL A 51 9.53 -0.68 6.03
CA VAL A 51 8.96 0.53 5.42
C VAL A 51 9.62 1.80 5.97
N ASP A 52 9.43 2.93 5.30
CA ASP A 52 10.05 4.21 5.66
C ASP A 52 9.32 4.93 6.78
N VAL A 53 7.98 4.96 6.78
CA VAL A 53 7.18 5.68 7.78
C VAL A 53 5.99 4.84 8.24
N VAL A 54 5.75 4.81 9.56
CA VAL A 54 4.59 4.14 10.20
C VAL A 54 3.86 5.01 11.22
N SER A 55 4.40 6.18 11.54
CA SER A 55 3.86 7.06 12.58
C SER A 55 3.29 8.33 11.94
N PRO A 56 2.25 8.94 12.53
CA PRO A 56 1.79 10.26 12.11
C PRO A 56 2.89 11.31 12.21
N GLY A 57 2.80 12.35 11.39
CA GLY A 57 3.75 13.45 11.44
C GLY A 57 3.84 14.25 10.16
N THR A 58 4.66 15.29 10.22
CA THR A 58 5.09 16.07 9.05
C THR A 58 6.50 15.63 8.66
N TYR A 59 6.69 15.31 7.39
CA TYR A 59 7.92 14.80 6.80
C TYR A 59 8.32 15.70 5.64
N GLY A 60 9.52 16.27 5.68
CA GLY A 60 10.02 17.23 4.69
C GLY A 60 11.42 17.72 5.08
N PRO A 61 11.98 18.73 4.40
CA PRO A 61 13.38 19.14 4.57
C PRO A 61 13.72 19.54 6.01
N ASN A 62 12.73 20.11 6.70
CA ASN A 62 12.83 20.55 8.10
C ASN A 62 12.48 19.46 9.12
N ALA A 63 11.95 18.31 8.70
CA ALA A 63 11.63 17.18 9.59
C ALA A 63 12.86 16.31 9.93
N SER A 64 14.00 16.59 9.30
CA SER A 64 15.19 15.74 9.26
C SER A 64 15.99 15.63 10.57
N SER A 65 15.74 16.45 11.59
CA SER A 65 16.53 16.43 12.83
C SER A 65 16.44 15.12 13.62
N ASN A 66 15.39 14.32 13.40
CA ASN A 66 15.20 13.02 14.05
C ASN A 66 15.29 11.81 13.10
N GLY A 67 15.59 12.03 11.81
CA GLY A 67 15.54 11.00 10.78
C GLY A 67 14.12 10.52 10.44
N ILE A 68 14.00 9.67 9.42
CA ILE A 68 12.71 9.03 9.07
C ILE A 68 12.53 7.80 9.98
N PRO A 69 11.43 7.70 10.76
CA PRO A 69 11.19 6.56 11.64
C PRO A 69 10.95 5.29 10.82
N GLN A 70 11.97 4.45 10.70
CA GLN A 70 11.84 3.17 9.99
C GLN A 70 10.85 2.26 10.72
N GLY A 71 9.99 1.60 9.95
CA GLY A 71 9.01 0.65 10.47
C GLY A 71 9.17 -0.74 9.89
N THR A 72 8.51 -1.72 10.50
CA THR A 72 8.41 -3.09 9.98
C THR A 72 6.97 -3.57 10.09
N LEU A 73 6.39 -3.98 8.97
CA LEU A 73 5.13 -4.70 8.92
C LEU A 73 5.41 -6.19 9.12
N SER A 74 4.63 -6.83 9.98
CA SER A 74 4.81 -8.25 10.29
C SER A 74 4.28 -9.15 9.17
N SER A 75 4.91 -10.30 8.98
CA SER A 75 4.33 -11.41 8.23
C SER A 75 2.92 -11.75 8.74
N GLY A 76 2.04 -12.17 7.84
CA GLY A 76 0.62 -12.45 8.11
C GLY A 76 -0.31 -11.25 7.96
N MET A 77 0.22 -10.03 7.77
CA MET A 77 -0.61 -8.85 7.52
C MET A 77 -1.16 -8.87 6.09
N LEU A 78 -2.44 -8.52 5.96
CA LEU A 78 -3.09 -8.26 4.67
C LEU A 78 -3.07 -6.77 4.38
N ILE A 79 -2.58 -6.40 3.20
CA ILE A 79 -2.39 -5.01 2.81
C ILE A 79 -2.87 -4.75 1.38
N ASP A 80 -3.28 -3.51 1.12
CA ASP A 80 -3.39 -2.98 -0.22
C ASP A 80 -2.17 -2.08 -0.47
N SER A 81 -1.66 -2.08 -1.71
CA SER A 81 -0.55 -1.21 -2.12
C SER A 81 -1.07 -0.16 -3.11
N TRP A 82 -0.68 1.08 -2.89
CA TRP A 82 -1.01 2.23 -3.71
C TRP A 82 0.25 3.00 -4.08
N PHE A 83 0.27 3.61 -5.25
CA PHE A 83 1.42 4.35 -5.76
C PHE A 83 1.01 5.76 -6.17
N LEU A 84 1.79 6.74 -5.74
CA LEU A 84 1.72 8.14 -6.13
C LEU A 84 2.91 8.47 -7.02
N HIS A 85 2.64 9.15 -8.12
CA HIS A 85 3.62 9.50 -9.14
C HIS A 85 3.36 10.92 -9.67
N SER A 86 4.36 11.79 -9.61
CA SER A 86 4.38 13.06 -10.33
C SER A 86 5.54 13.08 -11.32
N ASP A 87 5.27 13.49 -12.54
CA ASP A 87 6.25 13.62 -13.64
C ASP A 87 5.79 14.78 -14.55
N PRO A 88 6.37 15.97 -14.42
CA PRO A 88 6.00 17.11 -15.24
C PRO A 88 6.37 16.95 -16.71
N VAL A 89 5.47 17.38 -17.59
CA VAL A 89 5.71 17.42 -19.04
C VAL A 89 6.92 18.28 -19.34
N GLY A 90 7.91 17.70 -20.00
CA GLY A 90 9.05 18.44 -20.55
C GLY A 90 10.14 18.80 -19.53
N ARG A 91 10.11 18.21 -18.32
CA ARG A 91 11.23 18.19 -17.37
C ARG A 91 11.74 19.59 -16.98
N PRO A 92 10.88 20.45 -16.41
CA PRO A 92 11.23 21.83 -16.10
C PRO A 92 12.33 21.91 -15.03
N ASN A 93 13.34 22.75 -15.27
CA ASN A 93 14.46 22.93 -14.34
C ASN A 93 14.05 23.55 -12.98
N MET A 94 13.00 24.39 -12.97
CA MET A 94 12.54 25.07 -11.75
C MET A 94 11.66 24.20 -10.86
N GLY A 95 11.25 23.03 -11.34
CA GLY A 95 10.21 22.24 -10.68
C GLY A 95 8.80 22.80 -10.89
N ILE A 96 7.79 21.95 -10.71
CA ILE A 96 6.39 22.31 -10.56
C ILE A 96 5.97 21.93 -9.14
N ASP A 97 5.39 22.89 -8.44
CA ASP A 97 4.79 22.66 -7.13
C ASP A 97 3.44 21.97 -7.33
N PHE A 98 3.29 20.77 -6.76
CA PHE A 98 2.00 20.10 -6.66
C PHE A 98 1.49 20.11 -5.22
N ASN A 99 0.17 20.01 -5.05
CA ASN A 99 -0.47 19.86 -3.75
C ASN A 99 -1.67 18.93 -3.85
N GLY A 100 -1.69 17.87 -3.05
CA GLY A 100 -2.85 17.01 -3.00
C GLY A 100 -3.04 16.28 -1.69
N THR A 101 -4.28 15.84 -1.46
CA THR A 101 -4.67 15.06 -0.30
C THR A 101 -5.47 13.85 -0.73
N VAL A 102 -5.14 12.70 -0.15
CA VAL A 102 -5.92 11.47 -0.25
C VAL A 102 -6.24 10.95 1.14
N THR A 103 -7.51 10.66 1.38
CA THR A 103 -8.00 9.95 2.58
C THR A 103 -8.46 8.55 2.18
N PHE A 104 -7.86 7.55 2.81
CA PHE A 104 -8.21 6.15 2.68
C PHE A 104 -9.27 5.77 3.71
N ASP A 105 -10.18 4.88 3.34
CA ASP A 105 -11.14 4.27 4.27
C ASP A 105 -10.45 3.31 5.27
N LYS A 106 -9.29 2.77 4.89
CA LYS A 106 -8.43 1.91 5.71
C LYS A 106 -7.22 2.67 6.25
N GLU A 107 -6.70 2.18 7.38
CA GLU A 107 -5.49 2.71 8.02
C GLU A 107 -4.27 2.50 7.12
N ILE A 108 -3.51 3.56 6.89
CA ILE A 108 -2.16 3.58 6.35
C ILE A 108 -1.23 2.96 7.38
N VAL A 109 -0.69 1.80 7.05
CA VAL A 109 0.23 1.05 7.92
C VAL A 109 1.69 1.30 7.55
N GLY A 110 1.96 1.78 6.35
CA GLY A 110 3.33 2.06 5.92
C GLY A 110 3.39 2.99 4.72
N ILE A 111 4.43 3.79 4.66
CA ILE A 111 4.83 4.55 3.47
C ILE A 111 6.24 4.12 3.08
N ILE A 112 6.48 3.96 1.78
CA ILE A 112 7.81 3.71 1.20
C ILE A 112 8.12 4.85 0.24
N LEU A 113 9.23 5.53 0.47
CA LEU A 113 9.66 6.72 -0.28
C LEU A 113 11.17 6.71 -0.59
N ASN A 114 11.95 5.81 0.01
CA ASN A 114 13.36 5.67 -0.33
C ASN A 114 13.51 4.87 -1.64
N SER A 115 14.32 5.37 -2.59
CA SER A 115 14.54 4.71 -3.89
C SER A 115 14.92 3.23 -3.77
N ASN A 116 15.87 2.89 -2.90
CA ASN A 116 16.28 1.49 -2.72
C ASN A 116 15.13 0.61 -2.23
N ARG A 117 14.26 1.14 -1.35
CA ARG A 117 13.11 0.40 -0.84
C ARG A 117 11.99 0.31 -1.88
N LEU A 118 11.74 1.35 -2.66
CA LEU A 118 10.81 1.29 -3.79
C LEU A 118 11.24 0.21 -4.78
N VAL A 119 12.50 0.27 -5.25
CA VAL A 119 13.09 -0.68 -6.20
C VAL A 119 13.00 -2.12 -5.69
N ASN A 120 13.44 -2.37 -4.45
CA ASN A 120 13.43 -3.71 -3.86
C ASN A 120 12.02 -4.26 -3.61
N THR A 121 10.98 -3.42 -3.60
CA THR A 121 9.61 -3.86 -3.33
C THR A 121 8.72 -3.88 -4.57
N HIS A 122 9.17 -3.41 -5.75
CA HIS A 122 8.38 -3.48 -6.99
C HIS A 122 7.87 -4.89 -7.30
N GLY A 123 8.73 -5.92 -7.17
CA GLY A 123 8.34 -7.30 -7.48
C GLY A 123 7.28 -7.89 -6.53
N LEU A 124 7.16 -7.35 -5.31
CA LEU A 124 6.20 -7.83 -4.30
C LEU A 124 4.92 -6.97 -4.26
N LEU A 125 5.08 -5.65 -4.30
CA LEU A 125 4.03 -4.67 -4.04
C LEU A 125 3.50 -3.99 -5.30
N GLY A 126 4.25 -4.06 -6.41
CA GLY A 126 3.91 -3.40 -7.66
C GLY A 126 2.80 -4.12 -8.44
N ALA A 127 2.12 -3.39 -9.32
CA ALA A 127 1.18 -3.95 -10.28
C ALA A 127 1.94 -4.81 -11.30
N SER A 128 1.43 -6.01 -11.59
CA SER A 128 2.11 -7.03 -12.39
C SER A 128 2.45 -6.64 -13.83
N ASN A 129 1.77 -5.63 -14.38
CA ASN A 129 1.97 -5.14 -15.74
C ASN A 129 2.45 -3.68 -15.80
N THR A 130 2.92 -3.13 -14.69
CA THR A 130 3.46 -1.78 -14.63
C THR A 130 4.98 -1.86 -14.56
N SER A 131 5.66 -1.18 -15.48
CA SER A 131 7.10 -0.96 -15.39
C SER A 131 7.39 0.23 -14.48
N TYR A 132 8.34 0.09 -13.57
CA TYR A 132 8.70 1.11 -12.59
C TYR A 132 10.13 1.61 -12.81
N ASP A 133 10.39 2.86 -12.44
CA ASP A 133 11.73 3.45 -12.36
C ASP A 133 12.24 3.52 -10.90
N ASP A 134 13.36 4.23 -10.69
CA ASP A 134 14.03 4.36 -9.40
C ASP A 134 13.94 5.78 -8.80
N TYR A 135 13.13 6.65 -9.41
CA TYR A 135 12.82 7.97 -8.87
C TYR A 135 12.08 7.86 -7.53
N ARG A 136 12.20 8.89 -6.68
CA ARG A 136 11.76 8.85 -5.30
C ARG A 136 11.31 10.22 -4.82
N PHE A 137 10.31 10.24 -3.94
CA PHE A 137 9.90 11.43 -3.21
C PHE A 137 11.03 11.92 -2.29
N ASN A 138 11.55 13.12 -2.55
CA ASN A 138 12.79 13.65 -1.98
C ASN A 138 12.56 14.63 -0.83
N ILE A 139 12.15 14.09 0.31
CA ILE A 139 11.90 14.86 1.54
C ILE A 139 13.14 15.54 2.16
N PHE A 140 14.34 15.30 1.62
CA PHE A 140 15.58 15.90 2.15
C PHE A 140 15.94 17.22 1.46
N SER A 141 15.17 17.65 0.46
CA SER A 141 15.48 18.86 -0.31
C SER A 141 14.29 19.80 -0.45
N ALA A 142 13.20 19.34 -1.06
CA ALA A 142 12.09 20.19 -1.46
C ALA A 142 10.74 19.61 -1.04
N ASP A 143 10.57 18.29 -1.12
CA ASP A 143 9.24 17.69 -0.99
C ASP A 143 8.78 17.54 0.45
N GLN A 144 7.48 17.62 0.65
CA GLN A 144 6.87 17.42 1.96
C GLN A 144 5.64 16.54 1.89
N PHE A 145 5.39 15.77 2.94
CA PHE A 145 4.08 15.19 3.20
C PHE A 145 3.69 15.25 4.67
N ILE A 146 2.39 15.11 4.94
CA ILE A 146 1.80 15.02 6.26
C ILE A 146 0.97 13.73 6.32
N LEU A 147 1.28 12.87 7.28
CA LEU A 147 0.48 11.71 7.63
C LEU A 147 -0.36 12.04 8.87
N SER A 148 -1.68 11.97 8.72
CA SER A 148 -2.63 12.35 9.78
C SER A 148 -2.54 11.46 11.02
N ASN A 149 -3.00 12.00 12.16
CA ASN A 149 -2.98 11.30 13.45
C ASN A 149 -3.82 10.02 13.48
N ASP A 150 -4.87 9.94 12.67
CA ASP A 150 -5.70 8.75 12.52
C ASP A 150 -5.15 7.76 11.48
N LEU A 151 -3.97 8.05 10.91
CA LEU A 151 -3.30 7.24 9.90
C LEU A 151 -4.18 6.95 8.69
N ARG A 152 -5.06 7.86 8.28
CA ARG A 152 -5.90 7.66 7.09
C ARG A 152 -5.70 8.66 5.98
N THR A 153 -5.16 9.83 6.30
CA THR A 153 -5.02 10.93 5.36
C THR A 153 -3.56 11.24 5.12
N LEU A 154 -3.19 11.22 3.85
CA LEU A 154 -1.89 11.66 3.36
C LEU A 154 -2.09 12.96 2.58
N THR A 155 -1.43 14.03 3.01
CA THR A 155 -1.28 15.27 2.25
C THR A 155 0.13 15.36 1.72
N ILE A 156 0.32 15.61 0.43
CA ILE A 156 1.62 15.64 -0.24
C ILE A 156 1.83 16.96 -1.00
N ASN A 157 3.08 17.38 -1.04
CA ASN A 157 3.57 18.60 -1.66
C ASN A 157 4.93 18.37 -2.34
N PRO A 158 5.01 17.60 -3.44
CA PRO A 158 6.25 17.47 -4.19
C PRO A 158 6.53 18.72 -5.04
N ILE A 159 7.82 19.01 -5.21
CA ILE A 159 8.32 19.99 -6.18
C ILE A 159 9.10 19.21 -7.24
N THR A 160 8.38 18.70 -8.24
CA THR A 160 8.96 17.77 -9.22
C THR A 160 9.52 18.53 -10.41
N GLY A 161 10.75 18.23 -10.83
CA GLY A 161 11.47 18.92 -11.92
C GLY A 161 11.91 18.03 -13.06
N THR A 162 13.21 17.74 -13.13
CA THR A 162 13.82 17.01 -14.25
C THR A 162 13.69 15.48 -14.16
N GLY A 163 13.21 14.98 -13.03
CA GLY A 163 12.88 13.59 -12.77
C GLY A 163 11.40 13.44 -12.39
N ALA A 164 11.06 12.29 -11.81
CA ALA A 164 9.76 12.04 -11.20
C ALA A 164 9.87 12.02 -9.66
N ASP A 165 8.73 12.14 -8.97
CA ASP A 165 8.63 11.82 -7.54
C ASP A 165 7.64 10.68 -7.33
N ASN A 166 8.15 9.62 -6.70
CA ASN A 166 7.38 8.40 -6.44
C ASN A 166 7.26 8.13 -4.94
N LEU A 167 6.06 7.75 -4.51
CA LEU A 167 5.78 7.36 -3.13
C LEU A 167 4.76 6.21 -3.12
N ARG A 168 5.04 5.16 -2.35
CA ARG A 168 4.13 4.03 -2.16
C ARG A 168 3.45 4.11 -0.79
N VAL A 169 2.14 3.90 -0.77
CA VAL A 169 1.29 3.90 0.43
C VAL A 169 0.73 2.50 0.63
N LEU A 170 0.88 1.94 1.82
CA LEU A 170 0.34 0.64 2.20
C LEU A 170 -0.78 0.85 3.20
N THR A 171 -1.96 0.32 2.90
CA THR A 171 -3.11 0.36 3.81
C THR A 171 -3.47 -1.04 4.29
N LYS A 172 -4.09 -1.16 5.47
CA LYS A 172 -4.71 -2.44 5.89
C LYS A 172 -5.70 -2.88 4.82
N SER A 173 -5.64 -4.14 4.45
CA SER A 173 -6.71 -4.76 3.67
C SER A 173 -7.63 -5.54 4.61
N THR A 174 -8.92 -5.55 4.29
CA THR A 174 -9.88 -6.43 4.97
C THR A 174 -10.09 -7.66 4.11
N VAL A 175 -9.96 -8.85 4.70
CA VAL A 175 -10.51 -10.06 4.10
C VAL A 175 -11.99 -9.79 3.84
N PRO A 176 -12.51 -9.93 2.61
CA PRO A 176 -13.95 -10.02 2.45
C PRO A 176 -14.38 -11.17 3.33
N GLU A 177 -15.16 -10.90 4.39
CA GLU A 177 -15.71 -11.93 5.28
C GLU A 177 -15.98 -13.17 4.43
N PRO A 178 -15.30 -14.31 4.68
CA PRO A 178 -15.63 -15.50 3.93
C PRO A 178 -17.13 -15.63 4.06
N LEU A 179 -17.85 -15.64 2.93
CA LEU A 179 -19.26 -16.01 2.92
C LEU A 179 -19.29 -17.23 3.81
N THR A 180 -19.90 -17.08 4.99
CA THR A 180 -19.97 -18.18 5.94
C THR A 180 -20.68 -19.25 5.16
N ILE A 181 -19.93 -20.22 4.64
CA ILE A 181 -20.49 -21.41 4.06
C ILE A 181 -21.26 -21.95 5.25
N LEU A 182 -22.57 -21.87 5.14
CA LEU A 182 -23.54 -22.50 6.01
C LEU A 182 -23.29 -24.02 5.91
N GLY A 183 -22.18 -24.47 6.47
CA GLY A 183 -21.79 -25.85 6.71
C GLY A 183 -22.08 -26.25 8.15
N ALA A 184 -22.74 -25.36 8.92
CA ALA A 184 -23.54 -25.75 10.07
C ALA A 184 -24.82 -26.43 9.56
N GLY A 185 -24.69 -27.64 9.04
CA GLY A 185 -25.80 -28.38 8.44
C GLY A 185 -25.41 -29.78 7.96
N GLY A 186 -24.61 -30.51 8.74
CA GLY A 186 -24.19 -31.87 8.37
C GLY A 186 -23.39 -32.60 9.44
N ALA A 187 -23.63 -32.34 10.72
CA ALA A 187 -23.16 -33.22 11.78
C ALA A 187 -24.03 -34.49 11.81
N VAL A 188 -23.76 -35.46 10.91
CA VAL A 188 -24.14 -36.84 11.18
C VAL A 188 -23.09 -37.42 12.10
N ALA A 189 -23.51 -37.64 13.34
CA ALA A 189 -22.73 -38.22 14.41
C ALA A 189 -22.09 -39.56 14.01
N PHE A 190 -20.76 -39.61 13.93
CA PHE A 190 -20.03 -40.87 14.14
C PHE A 190 -19.87 -41.08 15.65
N GLY A 191 -20.98 -41.42 16.28
CA GLY A 191 -21.06 -41.82 17.68
C GLY A 191 -21.28 -43.33 17.78
N ALA A 192 -20.30 -44.00 18.39
CA ALA A 192 -20.40 -45.26 19.12
C ALA A 192 -20.55 -46.58 18.33
N THR A 193 -19.48 -47.38 18.35
CA THR A 193 -19.56 -48.67 19.07
C THR A 193 -18.25 -48.98 19.79
N PHE A 194 -18.43 -49.34 21.05
CA PHE A 194 -17.42 -49.67 22.07
C PHE A 194 -16.71 -51.01 21.78
N LYS A 195 -15.42 -51.09 22.10
CA LYS A 195 -14.69 -52.37 22.32
C LYS A 195 -15.17 -53.05 23.60
N ARG A 196 -15.43 -54.37 23.58
CA ARG A 196 -15.36 -55.20 24.81
C ARG A 196 -14.88 -56.65 24.57
N LYS A 197 -13.59 -56.85 24.87
CA LYS A 197 -12.94 -57.91 25.68
C LYS A 197 -13.09 -59.40 25.29
N LEU A 198 -11.93 -60.05 25.02
CA LEU A 198 -11.72 -61.50 25.09
C LEU A 198 -11.81 -62.04 26.55
N SER A 199 -12.40 -63.23 26.73
CA SER A 199 -11.84 -64.35 27.54
C SER A 199 -12.63 -65.68 27.45
N LYS A 200 -11.95 -66.74 27.00
CA LYS A 200 -11.92 -68.18 27.40
C LYS A 200 -13.17 -68.97 27.92
N ALA A 201 -13.40 -70.10 27.24
CA ALA A 201 -13.36 -71.53 27.70
C ALA A 201 -14.58 -72.28 28.32
N LYS A 202 -14.76 -73.52 27.80
CA LYS A 202 -15.46 -74.76 28.29
C LYS A 202 -16.99 -74.71 28.42
N SER A 203 -17.76 -75.79 28.15
CA SER A 203 -17.47 -77.24 28.11
C SER A 203 -17.85 -77.90 26.79
#